data_AF-A0A6I9QM26-F1
#
_entry.id   AF-A0A6I9QM26-F1
#
_cell.length_a   1.000
_cell.length_b   1.000
_cell.length_c   1.000
_cell.angle_alpha   90.00
_cell.angle_beta   90.00
_cell.angle_gamma   90.00
#
_symmetry.space_group_name_H-M   'P 1'
#
loop_
_entity.id
_entity.type
_entity.pdbx_description
1 polymer ?
#
loop_
_entity_poly.entity_id
_entity_poly.type
_entity_poly.pdbx_seq_one_letter_code
_entity_poly.pdbx_strand_id
1 'polypeptide(L)'
;MSLNNWAALPLELQALILGRLEVTDYLRFGAVCRSWCSTVAERPCLPKPQIPWLMLSDSMRDPDTRRFFSRPHQKMYKIHLPAIHGRLCIGSSEGWLITVDEQSELHALNLFTGASLALPSVATFFDVAGVVRDSDGRITDYVIGYDNLGE
;
A
#
# COMPACT_ATOMS: atom_id res chain seq x y z
N MET A 1 40.70 -18.82 8.97
CA MET A 1 39.28 -18.52 9.26
C MET A 1 38.66 -18.04 7.97
N SER A 2 37.76 -18.84 7.37
CA SER A 2 36.99 -18.37 6.22
C SER A 2 36.08 -17.23 6.68
N LEU A 3 36.34 -16.00 6.22
CA LEU A 3 35.36 -14.93 6.34
C LEU A 3 34.20 -15.31 5.41
N ASN A 4 33.10 -15.80 5.98
CA ASN A 4 31.87 -16.03 5.25
C ASN A 4 31.30 -14.68 4.80
N ASN A 5 31.74 -14.20 3.64
CA ASN A 5 31.34 -12.92 3.09
C ASN A 5 29.96 -13.06 2.42
N TRP A 6 28.90 -13.00 3.24
CA TRP A 6 27.51 -13.00 2.77
C TRP A 6 27.18 -11.85 1.81
N ALA A 7 27.98 -10.78 1.81
CA ALA A 7 27.85 -9.69 0.85
C ALA A 7 28.36 -10.05 -0.56
N ALA A 8 29.16 -11.12 -0.69
CA ALA A 8 29.65 -11.64 -1.97
C ALA A 8 28.79 -12.79 -2.54
N LEU A 9 27.62 -13.02 -1.95
CA LEU A 9 26.68 -14.02 -2.46
C LEU A 9 26.21 -13.63 -3.87
N PRO A 10 26.13 -14.56 -4.84
CA PRO A 10 25.58 -14.28 -6.17
C PRO A 10 24.20 -13.60 -6.12
N LEU A 11 23.96 -12.69 -7.05
CA LEU A 11 22.73 -11.86 -7.11
C LEU A 11 21.47 -12.74 -7.18
N GLU A 12 21.54 -13.86 -7.88
CA GLU A 12 20.47 -14.85 -8.00
C GLU A 12 20.06 -15.40 -6.63
N LEU A 13 21.03 -15.75 -5.79
CA LEU A 13 20.76 -16.28 -4.47
C LEU A 13 20.25 -15.19 -3.52
N GLN A 14 20.75 -13.96 -3.64
CA GLN A 14 20.22 -12.82 -2.90
C GLN A 14 18.75 -12.56 -3.25
N ALA A 15 18.39 -12.61 -4.54
CA ALA A 15 17.00 -12.46 -4.99
C ALA A 15 16.10 -13.60 -4.51
N LEU A 16 16.61 -14.84 -4.48
CA LEU A 16 15.89 -15.99 -3.91
C LEU A 16 15.66 -15.85 -2.40
N ILE A 17 16.63 -15.27 -1.67
CA ILE A 17 16.45 -14.96 -0.24
C ILE A 17 15.39 -13.86 -0.11
N LEU A 18 15.52 -12.76 -0.86
CA LEU A 18 14.63 -11.60 -0.81
C LEU A 18 13.15 -12.02 -0.97
N GLY A 19 12.82 -12.84 -1.96
CA GLY A 19 11.45 -13.32 -2.19
C GLY A 19 10.89 -14.28 -1.13
N ARG A 20 11.72 -14.74 -0.18
CA ARG A 20 11.29 -15.58 0.96
C ARG A 20 11.09 -14.79 2.24
N LEU A 21 11.41 -13.50 2.25
CA LEU A 21 11.30 -12.65 3.43
C LEU A 21 9.89 -12.10 3.58
N GLU A 22 9.44 -12.03 4.84
CA GLU A 22 8.26 -11.27 5.22
C GLU A 22 8.50 -9.77 5.04
N VAL A 23 7.42 -8.98 4.96
CA VAL A 23 7.49 -7.57 4.56
C VAL A 23 8.48 -6.74 5.40
N THR A 24 8.61 -6.99 6.70
CA THR A 24 9.56 -6.24 7.54
C THR A 24 11.00 -6.53 7.20
N ASP A 25 11.31 -7.79 6.92
CA ASP A 25 12.68 -8.24 6.66
C ASP A 25 13.04 -7.96 5.20
N TYR A 26 12.06 -8.04 4.30
CA TYR A 26 12.16 -7.56 2.93
C TYR A 26 12.60 -6.10 2.90
N LEU A 27 11.96 -5.22 3.68
CA LEU A 27 12.31 -3.80 3.75
C LEU A 27 13.70 -3.57 4.36
N ARG A 28 14.09 -4.38 5.35
CA ARG A 28 15.41 -4.29 5.99
C ARG A 28 16.53 -4.87 5.14
N PHE A 29 16.20 -5.71 4.15
CA PHE A 29 17.19 -6.40 3.31
C PHE A 29 18.16 -5.42 2.66
N GLY A 30 17.64 -4.33 2.09
CA GLY A 30 18.46 -3.30 1.45
C GLY A 30 19.33 -2.50 2.43
N ALA A 31 19.00 -2.51 3.73
CA ALA A 31 19.77 -1.82 4.75
C ALA A 31 21.00 -2.62 5.25
N VAL A 32 21.14 -3.89 4.84
CA VAL A 32 22.25 -4.76 5.27
C VAL A 32 23.59 -4.28 4.71
N CYS A 33 23.68 -4.10 3.40
CA CYS A 33 24.87 -3.59 2.72
C CYS A 33 24.53 -3.10 1.30
N ARG A 34 25.48 -2.46 0.61
CA ARG A 34 25.29 -1.95 -0.76
C ARG A 34 24.90 -3.03 -1.76
N SER A 35 25.54 -4.21 -1.71
CA SER A 35 25.20 -5.32 -2.62
C SER A 35 23.76 -5.77 -2.47
N TRP A 36 23.28 -5.91 -1.23
CA TRP A 36 21.91 -6.35 -0.95
C TRP A 36 20.89 -5.26 -1.30
N CYS A 37 21.25 -3.99 -1.11
CA CYS A 37 20.47 -2.84 -1.58
C CYS A 37 20.29 -2.87 -3.11
N SER A 38 21.38 -3.10 -3.86
CA SER A 38 21.33 -3.23 -5.33
C SER A 38 20.41 -4.36 -5.78
N THR A 39 20.39 -5.50 -5.07
CA THR A 39 19.46 -6.60 -5.37
C THR A 39 17.99 -6.17 -5.34
N VAL A 40 17.58 -5.34 -4.37
CA VAL A 40 16.20 -4.85 -4.28
C VAL A 40 15.84 -3.97 -5.49
N ALA A 41 16.80 -3.16 -5.95
CA ALA A 41 16.59 -2.26 -7.08
C ALA A 41 16.63 -2.99 -8.44
N GLU A 42 17.54 -3.94 -8.62
CA GLU A 42 17.76 -4.63 -9.89
C GLU A 42 16.83 -5.83 -10.10
N ARG A 43 16.38 -6.46 -9.01
CA ARG A 43 15.49 -7.63 -9.04
C ARG A 43 14.35 -7.48 -8.04
N PRO A 44 13.48 -6.46 -8.21
CA PRO A 44 12.33 -6.28 -7.34
C PRO A 44 11.42 -7.52 -7.43
N CYS A 45 10.99 -8.01 -6.28
CA CYS A 45 10.01 -9.07 -6.18
C CYS A 45 9.02 -8.78 -5.06
N LEU A 46 7.88 -9.45 -5.06
CA LEU A 46 6.96 -9.32 -3.93
C LEU A 46 7.54 -10.06 -2.72
N PRO A 47 7.36 -9.51 -1.50
CA PRO A 47 7.69 -10.25 -0.29
C PRO A 47 6.86 -11.53 -0.22
N LYS A 48 7.34 -12.48 0.58
CA LYS A 48 6.62 -13.72 0.85
C LYS A 48 5.18 -13.40 1.31
N PRO A 49 4.15 -14.09 0.76
CA PRO A 49 2.79 -13.96 1.26
C PRO A 49 2.71 -14.22 2.77
N GLN A 50 2.04 -13.31 3.47
CA GLN A 50 1.91 -13.33 4.93
C GLN A 50 0.50 -12.90 5.33
N ILE A 51 0.16 -13.11 6.61
CA ILE A 51 -1.08 -12.59 7.17
C ILE A 51 -1.06 -11.06 7.03
N PRO A 52 -2.12 -10.44 6.44
CA PRO A 52 -2.20 -9.00 6.28
C PRO A 52 -2.02 -8.28 7.62
N TRP A 53 -1.40 -7.11 7.56
CA TRP A 53 -1.35 -6.23 8.72
C TRP A 53 -2.72 -5.59 8.92
N LEU A 54 -3.20 -5.63 10.16
CA LEU A 54 -4.45 -4.98 10.52
C LEU A 54 -4.19 -3.49 10.71
N MET A 55 -4.66 -2.66 9.79
CA MET A 55 -4.69 -1.22 9.99
C MET A 55 -5.72 -0.87 11.07
N LEU A 56 -5.31 -0.08 12.05
CA LEU A 56 -6.21 0.41 13.11
C LEU A 56 -6.91 1.70 12.66
N SER A 57 -8.00 2.03 13.34
CA SER A 57 -8.74 3.26 13.12
C SER A 57 -7.86 4.50 13.26
N ASP A 58 -8.21 5.51 12.47
CA ASP A 58 -7.49 6.77 12.38
C ASP A 58 -7.49 7.51 13.73
N SER A 59 -6.40 8.22 14.01
CA SER A 59 -6.30 9.06 15.20
C SER A 59 -6.35 10.53 14.79
N MET A 60 -7.40 11.23 15.25
CA MET A 60 -7.52 12.69 15.04
C MET A 60 -6.33 13.50 15.61
N ARG A 61 -5.53 12.91 16.51
CA ARG A 61 -4.35 13.55 17.10
C ARG A 61 -3.08 13.42 16.24
N ASP A 62 -3.07 12.51 15.28
CA ASP A 62 -1.91 12.19 14.44
C ASP A 62 -2.38 11.80 13.03
N PRO A 63 -2.92 12.78 12.27
CA PRO A 63 -3.58 12.52 10.98
C PRO A 63 -2.61 12.00 9.91
N ASP A 64 -1.32 12.29 10.06
CA ASP A 64 -0.25 11.89 9.15
C ASP A 64 0.31 10.50 9.46
N THR A 65 -0.30 9.75 10.37
CA THR A 65 0.25 8.47 10.82
C THR A 65 -0.80 7.39 10.88
N ARG A 66 -0.46 6.21 10.35
CA ARG A 66 -1.29 5.01 10.50
C ARG A 66 -0.61 3.96 11.38
N ARG A 67 -1.43 3.27 12.15
CA ARG A 67 -1.00 2.18 13.05
C ARG A 67 -1.42 0.85 12.47
N PHE A 68 -0.51 -0.11 12.49
CA PHE A 68 -0.72 -1.45 11.96
C PHE A 68 -0.37 -2.49 13.01
N PHE A 69 -1.24 -3.48 13.19
CA PHE A 69 -0.95 -4.65 14.01
C PHE A 69 -0.55 -5.82 13.12
N SER A 70 0.59 -6.44 13.45
CA SER A 70 1.09 -7.64 12.79
C SER A 70 0.99 -8.82 13.73
N ARG A 71 0.10 -9.78 13.40
CA ARG A 71 -0.15 -10.97 14.22
C ARG A 71 1.07 -11.89 14.40
N PRO A 72 1.85 -12.26 13.36
CA PRO A 72 2.97 -13.20 13.53
C PRO A 72 4.01 -12.74 14.54
N HIS A 73 4.26 -11.43 14.57
CA HIS A 73 5.24 -10.80 15.46
C HIS A 73 4.63 -10.25 16.74
N GLN A 74 3.30 -10.26 16.88
CA GLN A 74 2.54 -9.53 17.90
C GLN A 74 3.02 -8.09 18.10
N LYS A 75 3.32 -7.40 16.98
CA LYS A 75 3.92 -6.06 16.98
C LYS A 75 2.95 -5.01 16.46
N MET A 76 3.02 -3.84 17.08
CA MET A 76 2.42 -2.61 16.58
C MET A 76 3.45 -1.81 15.80
N TYR A 77 3.13 -1.47 14.56
CA TYR A 77 3.90 -0.56 13.73
C TYR A 77 3.19 0.78 13.64
N LYS A 78 3.97 1.86 13.74
CA LYS A 78 3.50 3.23 13.55
C LYS A 78 4.24 3.77 12.32
N ILE A 79 3.52 4.06 11.24
CA ILE A 79 4.09 4.48 9.96
C ILE A 79 3.64 5.91 9.68
N HIS A 80 4.62 6.82 9.55
CA HIS A 80 4.37 8.18 9.13
C HIS A 80 4.10 8.22 7.62
N LEU A 81 2.91 8.70 7.25
CA LEU A 81 2.35 8.75 5.90
C LEU A 81 1.66 10.10 5.67
N PRO A 82 2.39 11.21 5.45
CA PRO A 82 1.80 12.53 5.24
C PRO A 82 0.75 12.57 4.13
N ALA A 83 0.92 11.77 3.07
CA ALA A 83 0.00 11.72 1.95
C ALA A 83 -1.39 11.15 2.28
N ILE A 84 -1.59 10.56 3.47
CA ILE A 84 -2.92 10.10 3.91
C ILE A 84 -3.69 11.16 4.70
N HIS A 85 -3.08 12.32 4.98
CA HIS A 85 -3.74 13.41 5.70
C HIS A 85 -5.05 13.78 5.03
N GLY A 86 -6.14 13.83 5.81
CA GLY A 86 -7.47 14.16 5.30
C GLY A 86 -8.08 13.11 4.37
N ARG A 87 -7.43 11.95 4.18
CA ARG A 87 -7.94 10.87 3.34
C ARG A 87 -8.44 9.69 4.18
N LEU A 88 -9.59 9.16 3.78
CA LEU A 88 -10.13 7.93 4.35
C LEU A 88 -9.54 6.73 3.61
N CYS A 89 -9.05 5.73 4.35
CA CYS A 89 -8.65 4.46 3.75
C CYS A 89 -9.87 3.55 3.64
N ILE A 90 -10.18 3.11 2.42
CA ILE A 90 -11.37 2.30 2.10
C ILE A 90 -11.04 0.87 1.69
N GLY A 91 -9.77 0.57 1.45
CA GLY A 91 -9.35 -0.78 1.08
C GLY A 91 -7.85 -0.90 0.86
N SER A 92 -7.43 -2.05 0.33
CA SER A 92 -6.05 -2.32 -0.05
C SER A 92 -5.97 -3.32 -1.18
N SER A 93 -4.95 -3.21 -2.03
CA SER A 93 -4.65 -4.18 -3.10
C SER A 93 -3.14 -4.25 -3.33
N GLU A 94 -2.58 -5.46 -3.44
CA GLU A 94 -1.16 -5.69 -3.78
C GLU A 94 -0.15 -4.83 -2.98
N GLY A 95 -0.41 -4.62 -1.68
CA GLY A 95 0.44 -3.80 -0.80
C GLY A 95 0.23 -2.28 -0.86
N TRP A 96 -0.71 -1.82 -1.68
CA TRP A 96 -1.17 -0.44 -1.72
C TRP A 96 -2.43 -0.26 -0.87
N LEU A 97 -2.52 0.88 -0.18
CA LEU A 97 -3.77 1.35 0.39
C LEU A 97 -4.59 2.05 -0.68
N ILE A 98 -5.90 1.82 -0.68
CA ILE A 98 -6.86 2.59 -1.47
C ILE A 98 -7.49 3.63 -0.55
N THR A 99 -7.32 4.89 -0.91
CA THR A 99 -7.75 6.03 -0.12
C THR A 99 -8.66 6.94 -0.93
N VAL A 100 -9.56 7.66 -0.25
CA VAL A 100 -10.46 8.66 -0.84
C VAL A 100 -10.22 10.00 -0.17
N ASP A 101 -10.13 11.07 -0.96
CA ASP A 101 -9.94 12.43 -0.46
C ASP A 101 -11.29 13.16 -0.25
N GLU A 102 -11.22 14.44 0.14
CA GLU A 102 -12.39 15.29 0.38
C GLU A 102 -13.19 15.63 -0.89
N GLN A 103 -12.64 15.35 -2.07
CA GLN A 103 -13.31 15.53 -3.36
C GLN A 103 -13.95 14.22 -3.83
N SER A 104 -13.89 13.16 -3.02
CA SER A 104 -14.34 11.81 -3.34
C SER A 104 -13.52 11.14 -4.45
N GLU A 105 -12.29 11.62 -4.70
CA GLU A 105 -11.38 11.05 -5.68
C GLU A 105 -10.50 9.97 -5.04
N LEU A 106 -10.23 8.92 -5.83
CA LEU A 106 -9.50 7.74 -5.36
C LEU A 106 -8.00 7.87 -5.58
N HIS A 107 -7.23 7.40 -4.60
CA HIS A 107 -5.77 7.37 -4.66
C HIS A 107 -5.25 6.03 -4.15
N ALA A 108 -4.28 5.46 -4.86
CA ALA A 108 -3.44 4.38 -4.36
C ALA A 108 -2.24 4.97 -3.61
N LEU A 109 -1.98 4.51 -2.40
CA LEU A 109 -0.87 4.95 -1.56
C LEU A 109 -0.01 3.75 -1.13
N ASN A 110 1.29 3.81 -1.40
CA ASN A 110 2.22 2.79 -0.96
C ASN A 110 2.74 3.11 0.45
N LEU A 111 2.55 2.17 1.37
CA LEU A 111 2.87 2.33 2.79
C LEU A 111 4.35 2.60 3.08
N PHE A 112 5.26 2.09 2.25
CA PHE A 112 6.69 2.04 2.58
C PHE A 112 7.51 3.02 1.75
N THR A 113 7.10 3.28 0.51
CA THR A 113 7.74 4.25 -0.37
C THR A 113 7.12 5.64 -0.25
N GLY A 114 5.90 5.75 0.30
CA GLY A 114 5.12 6.99 0.30
C GLY A 114 4.62 7.41 -1.08
N ALA A 115 4.84 6.60 -2.12
CA ALA A 115 4.36 6.87 -3.46
C ALA A 115 2.83 6.94 -3.47
N SER A 116 2.28 7.95 -4.13
CA SER A 116 0.84 8.13 -4.31
C SER A 116 0.51 8.24 -5.79
N LEU A 117 -0.52 7.53 -6.21
CA LEU A 117 -1.02 7.53 -7.58
C LEU A 117 -2.52 7.83 -7.56
N ALA A 118 -2.96 8.78 -8.38
CA ALA A 118 -4.38 9.00 -8.61
C ALA A 118 -4.97 7.79 -9.36
N LEU A 119 -6.09 7.28 -8.86
CA LEU A 119 -6.84 6.22 -9.51
C LEU A 119 -7.96 6.84 -10.36
N PRO A 120 -8.53 6.08 -11.31
CA PRO A 120 -9.74 6.52 -12.00
C PRO A 120 -10.84 6.84 -10.98
N SER A 121 -11.55 7.94 -11.22
CA SER A 121 -12.72 8.33 -10.42
C SER A 121 -13.75 7.20 -10.43
N VAL A 122 -14.47 7.02 -9.32
CA VAL A 122 -15.59 6.05 -9.27
C VAL A 122 -16.63 6.36 -10.35
N ALA A 123 -16.72 7.63 -10.76
CA ALA A 123 -17.53 8.07 -11.89
C ALA A 123 -17.26 7.35 -13.22
N THR A 124 -16.08 6.73 -13.38
CA THR A 124 -15.71 6.00 -14.60
C THR A 124 -16.04 4.51 -14.54
N PHE A 125 -16.62 4.03 -13.44
CA PHE A 125 -16.99 2.62 -13.30
C PHE A 125 -18.21 2.32 -14.15
N PHE A 126 -18.26 1.14 -14.77
CA PHE A 126 -19.30 0.79 -15.75
C PHE A 126 -20.72 0.81 -15.15
N ASP A 127 -20.86 0.47 -13.87
CA ASP A 127 -22.14 0.50 -13.16
C ASP A 127 -22.56 1.91 -12.73
N VAL A 128 -21.75 2.95 -12.95
CA VAL A 128 -22.05 4.32 -12.54
C VAL A 128 -22.61 5.08 -13.75
N ALA A 129 -23.92 5.31 -13.74
CA ALA A 129 -24.65 6.03 -14.78
C ALA A 129 -24.53 7.55 -14.65
N GLY A 130 -24.15 8.07 -13.48
CA GLY A 130 -24.01 9.49 -13.25
C GLY A 130 -23.50 9.85 -11.86
N VAL A 131 -23.24 11.14 -11.66
CA VAL A 131 -22.68 11.68 -10.41
C VAL A 131 -23.46 12.93 -10.03
N VAL A 132 -23.87 13.02 -8.76
CA VAL A 132 -24.46 14.24 -8.18
C VAL A 132 -23.34 15.04 -7.51
N ARG A 133 -23.32 16.34 -7.77
CA ARG A 133 -22.35 17.27 -7.17
C ARG A 133 -23.06 18.38 -6.42
N ASP A 134 -22.45 18.82 -5.32
CA ASP A 134 -22.90 20.01 -4.58
C ASP A 134 -22.46 21.31 -5.28
N SER A 135 -22.77 22.45 -4.66
CA SER A 135 -22.40 23.78 -5.17
C SER A 135 -20.88 24.01 -5.25
N ASP A 136 -20.10 23.27 -4.47
CA ASP A 136 -18.64 23.35 -4.42
C ASP A 136 -17.98 22.35 -5.40
N GLY A 137 -18.80 21.58 -6.13
CA GLY A 137 -18.36 20.60 -7.11
C GLY A 137 -17.93 19.26 -6.50
N ARG A 138 -18.14 19.02 -5.20
CA ARG A 138 -17.84 17.74 -4.55
C ARG A 138 -18.89 16.69 -4.90
N ILE A 139 -18.46 15.45 -5.07
CA ILE A 139 -19.38 14.34 -5.32
C ILE A 139 -20.12 13.99 -4.02
N THR A 140 -21.44 14.04 -4.04
CA THR A 140 -22.29 13.65 -2.90
C THR A 140 -22.87 12.25 -3.09
N ASP A 141 -23.22 11.90 -4.34
CA ASP A 141 -23.90 10.65 -4.65
C ASP A 141 -23.48 10.10 -6.03
N TYR A 142 -23.48 8.78 -6.14
CA TYR A 142 -23.32 8.05 -7.40
C TYR A 142 -24.66 7.48 -7.83
N VAL A 143 -25.05 7.74 -9.07
CA VAL A 143 -26.24 7.13 -9.68
C VAL A 143 -25.79 5.80 -10.28
N ILE A 144 -26.23 4.70 -9.68
CA ILE A 144 -25.92 3.36 -10.17
C ILE A 144 -26.90 3.02 -11.31
N GLY A 145 -26.35 2.70 -12.48
CA GLY A 145 -27.11 2.16 -13.60
C GLY A 145 -27.43 0.70 -13.29
N TYR A 146 -28.64 0.44 -12.81
CA TYR A 146 -29.15 -0.92 -12.87
C TYR A 146 -29.54 -1.19 -14.33
N ASP A 147 -28.70 -1.95 -15.05
CA ASP A 147 -29.23 -2.71 -16.17
C ASP A 147 -30.38 -3.57 -15.63
N ASN A 148 -31.52 -3.55 -16.32
CA ASN A 148 -32.63 -4.46 -16.06
C ASN A 148 -32.12 -5.90 -16.17
N LEU A 149 -31.63 -6.49 -15.08
CA LEU A 149 -31.46 -7.93 -14.93
C LEU A 149 -32.86 -8.55 -14.74
N GLY A 150 -33.65 -8.44 -15.79
CA GLY A 150 -34.90 -9.15 -15.98
C GLY A 150 -34.86 -9.76 -17.37
N GLU A 151 -34.40 -11.00 -17.45
CA GLU A 151 -35.03 -12.12 -18.17
C GLU A 151 -34.47 -13.45 -17.65
#